data_AF-A0A7Z2SPF5-F1
#
_entry.id   AF-A0A7Z2SPF5-F1
#
_cell.length_a   1.000
_cell.length_b   1.000
_cell.length_c   1.000
_cell.angle_alpha   90.00
_cell.angle_beta   90.00
_cell.angle_gamma   90.00
#
_symmetry.space_group_name_H-M   'P 1'
#
loop_
_entity.id
_entity.type
_entity.pdbx_description
1 polymer ?
#
loop_
_entity_poly.entity_id
_entity_poly.type
_entity_poly.pdbx_seq_one_letter_code
_entity_poly.pdbx_strand_id
1 'polypeptide(L)'
;MADNPLKFVRDNANAHHAEPIDVASDFATFDVTPPMVSGRPATTFRVRVEPAGDSVRVREERPTLLPSVCPERHISHDGSFCLYWPEMEPITTLETAGAEAWWRKLLVFLKRQQTASAQRRWPGRSDARAHGPEAARNQMVAEKAASELGPQFRCLLDEARLSSVRRKAGGEPRLRLLLDGRRLMTVKEQSLRLMTRRSRCKCDHADDLRLPICACGNHEEALKDLTIALQRWRKAESDFFQAYRVQGVKCCGTLDDCPLAA
;
A
#
# COMPACT_ATOMS: atom_id res chain seq x y z
N MET A 1 -18.34 -28.01 -11.52
CA MET A 1 -18.76 -26.60 -11.65
C MET A 1 -17.71 -25.80 -10.91
N ALA A 2 -17.11 -24.78 -11.52
CA ALA A 2 -16.23 -23.90 -10.76
C ALA A 2 -17.05 -23.20 -9.67
N ASP A 3 -16.59 -23.23 -8.43
CA ASP A 3 -17.28 -22.56 -7.33
C ASP A 3 -17.39 -21.06 -7.66
N ASN A 4 -18.60 -20.51 -7.58
CA ASN A 4 -18.84 -19.11 -7.93
C ASN A 4 -18.35 -18.22 -6.78
N PRO A 5 -17.30 -17.39 -6.97
CA PRO A 5 -16.76 -16.53 -5.93
C PRO A 5 -17.77 -15.52 -5.38
N LEU A 6 -18.84 -15.21 -6.12
CA LEU A 6 -19.91 -14.34 -5.64
C LEU A 6 -20.78 -14.99 -4.57
N LYS A 7 -20.86 -16.33 -4.51
CA LYS A 7 -21.71 -17.03 -3.55
C LYS A 7 -21.32 -16.65 -2.12
N PHE A 8 -20.05 -16.86 -1.75
CA PHE A 8 -19.58 -16.56 -0.41
C PHE A 8 -19.58 -15.06 -0.11
N VAL A 9 -19.35 -14.21 -1.11
CA VAL A 9 -19.48 -12.75 -0.93
C VAL A 9 -20.92 -12.36 -0.56
N ARG A 10 -21.93 -12.92 -1.24
CA ARG A 10 -23.35 -12.68 -0.94
C ARG A 10 -23.75 -13.18 0.43
N ASP A 11 -23.38 -14.43 0.74
CA ASP A 11 -23.74 -15.09 2.00
C ASP A 11 -23.20 -14.32 3.23
N ASN A 12 -22.12 -13.54 3.05
CA ASN A 12 -21.46 -12.78 4.11
C ASN A 12 -21.77 -11.26 4.10
N ALA A 13 -22.58 -10.76 3.17
CA ALA A 13 -22.78 -9.32 2.97
C ALA A 13 -23.39 -8.62 4.21
N ASN A 14 -24.49 -9.15 4.75
CA ASN A 14 -25.19 -8.53 5.87
C ASN A 14 -24.31 -8.42 7.13
N ALA A 15 -23.46 -9.41 7.39
CA ALA A 15 -22.51 -9.38 8.51
C ALA A 15 -21.44 -8.28 8.38
N HIS A 16 -21.31 -7.68 7.19
CA HIS A 16 -20.31 -6.67 6.84
C HIS A 16 -20.94 -5.35 6.39
N HIS A 17 -22.13 -5.01 6.90
CA HIS A 17 -22.81 -3.73 6.62
C HIS A 17 -23.09 -3.50 5.13
N ALA A 18 -23.33 -4.59 4.40
CA ALA A 18 -23.67 -4.57 2.98
C ALA A 18 -25.04 -5.22 2.77
N GLU A 19 -25.95 -4.50 2.14
CA GLU A 19 -27.28 -4.97 1.78
C GLU A 19 -27.33 -5.28 0.29
N PRO A 20 -27.70 -6.51 -0.13
CA PRO A 20 -27.83 -6.84 -1.55
C PRO A 20 -29.02 -6.11 -2.18
N ILE A 21 -28.79 -5.49 -3.34
CA ILE A 21 -29.81 -4.74 -4.11
C ILE A 21 -30.24 -5.51 -5.35
N ASP A 22 -29.28 -6.02 -6.11
CA ASP A 22 -29.50 -6.81 -7.32
C ASP A 22 -28.50 -7.95 -7.39
N VAL A 23 -28.94 -9.12 -7.80
CA VAL A 23 -28.18 -10.36 -7.74
C VAL A 23 -28.41 -11.16 -9.02
N ALA A 24 -27.43 -11.13 -9.92
CA ALA A 24 -27.42 -11.92 -11.14
C ALA A 24 -26.52 -13.17 -11.00
N SER A 25 -26.25 -13.91 -12.06
CA SER A 25 -25.25 -15.00 -12.02
C SER A 25 -23.81 -14.49 -12.11
N ASP A 26 -23.62 -13.36 -12.78
CA ASP A 26 -22.35 -12.77 -13.21
C ASP A 26 -21.99 -11.48 -12.48
N PHE A 27 -22.89 -10.93 -11.65
CA PHE A 27 -22.61 -9.81 -10.75
C PHE A 27 -23.53 -9.79 -9.53
N ALA A 28 -23.18 -8.97 -8.55
CA ALA A 28 -24.10 -8.52 -7.50
C ALA A 28 -23.87 -7.04 -7.20
N THR A 29 -24.95 -6.29 -6.97
CA THR A 29 -24.91 -4.91 -6.49
C THR A 29 -25.27 -4.88 -5.02
N PHE A 30 -24.50 -4.13 -4.24
CA PHE A 30 -24.70 -3.95 -2.80
C PHE A 30 -24.71 -2.48 -2.43
N ASP A 31 -25.57 -2.12 -1.47
CA ASP A 31 -25.46 -0.87 -0.74
C ASP A 31 -24.60 -1.13 0.51
N VAL A 32 -23.40 -0.55 0.55
CA VAL A 32 -22.41 -0.76 1.62
C VAL A 32 -22.31 0.50 2.45
N THR A 33 -22.54 0.36 3.75
CA THR A 33 -22.52 1.49 4.69
C THR A 33 -21.45 1.25 5.76
N PRO A 34 -20.20 1.71 5.55
CA PRO A 34 -19.12 1.44 6.49
C PRO A 34 -19.40 2.06 7.87
N PRO A 35 -19.20 1.33 8.97
CA PRO A 35 -19.49 1.84 10.30
C PRO A 35 -18.49 2.94 10.66
N MET A 36 -19.02 4.11 11.03
CA MET A 36 -18.25 5.26 11.49
C MET A 36 -18.21 5.28 13.02
N VAL A 37 -17.04 5.60 13.59
CA VAL A 37 -16.86 5.75 15.04
C VAL A 37 -17.55 7.03 15.54
N SER A 38 -17.65 8.06 14.69
CA SER A 38 -18.44 9.25 14.95
C SER A 38 -19.90 9.02 14.54
N GLY A 39 -20.88 9.35 15.38
CA GLY A 39 -22.32 9.25 15.10
C GLY A 39 -22.86 10.15 13.97
N ARG A 40 -22.01 10.58 13.03
CA ARG A 40 -22.44 11.18 11.76
C ARG A 40 -23.11 10.11 10.88
N PRO A 41 -24.10 10.48 10.06
CA PRO A 41 -24.67 9.56 9.07
C PRO A 41 -23.56 8.95 8.22
N ALA A 42 -23.50 7.63 8.17
CA ALA A 42 -22.53 6.91 7.36
C ALA A 42 -22.92 7.05 5.87
N THR A 43 -21.93 7.35 5.01
CA THR A 43 -22.13 7.35 3.57
C THR A 43 -22.39 5.93 3.09
N THR A 44 -23.49 5.72 2.39
CA THR A 44 -23.78 4.45 1.69
C THR A 44 -23.21 4.52 0.29
N PHE A 45 -22.39 3.53 -0.05
CA PHE A 45 -21.82 3.36 -1.39
C PHE A 45 -22.55 2.23 -2.10
N ARG A 46 -23.10 2.53 -3.28
CA ARG A 46 -23.63 1.48 -4.16
C ARG A 46 -22.50 0.89 -4.98
N VAL A 47 -22.14 -0.36 -4.71
CA VAL A 47 -21.01 -1.03 -5.35
C VAL A 47 -21.48 -2.21 -6.19
N ARG A 48 -20.85 -2.39 -7.33
CA ARG A 48 -21.03 -3.56 -8.20
C ARG A 48 -19.84 -4.49 -8.04
N VAL A 49 -20.13 -5.77 -7.79
CA VAL A 49 -19.16 -6.83 -7.56
C VAL A 49 -19.30 -7.89 -8.65
N GLU A 50 -18.18 -8.24 -9.29
CA GLU A 50 -18.12 -9.15 -10.45
C GLU A 50 -17.05 -10.23 -10.22
N PRO A 51 -17.21 -11.47 -10.69
CA PRO A 51 -16.21 -12.53 -10.57
C PRO A 51 -14.90 -12.14 -11.27
N ALA A 52 -13.77 -12.50 -10.68
CA ALA A 52 -12.45 -12.31 -11.24
C ALA A 52 -11.53 -13.47 -10.83
N GLY A 53 -11.58 -14.58 -11.58
CA GLY A 53 -10.89 -15.82 -11.22
C GLY A 53 -11.44 -16.40 -9.91
N ASP A 54 -10.54 -16.68 -8.96
CA ASP A 54 -10.89 -17.23 -7.63
C ASP A 54 -11.31 -16.15 -6.62
N SER A 55 -11.52 -14.92 -7.07
CA SER A 55 -11.91 -13.77 -6.25
C SER A 55 -12.95 -12.92 -6.98
N VAL A 56 -13.17 -11.70 -6.48
CA VAL A 56 -14.10 -10.74 -7.06
C VAL A 56 -13.45 -9.37 -7.25
N ARG A 57 -13.91 -8.65 -8.27
CA ARG A 57 -13.62 -7.25 -8.51
C ARG A 57 -14.79 -6.40 -8.03
N VAL A 58 -14.53 -5.20 -7.53
CA VAL A 58 -15.56 -4.25 -7.10
C VAL A 58 -15.29 -2.85 -7.61
N ARG A 59 -16.36 -2.13 -7.96
CA ARG A 59 -16.36 -0.71 -8.31
C ARG A 59 -17.62 -0.03 -7.76
N GLU A 60 -17.64 1.30 -7.71
CA GLU A 60 -18.91 2.01 -7.54
C GLU A 60 -19.79 1.72 -8.77
N GLU A 61 -21.06 1.37 -8.57
CA GLU A 61 -21.96 1.01 -9.68
C GLU A 61 -22.09 2.17 -10.68
N ARG A 62 -22.21 3.38 -10.15
CA ARG A 62 -22.09 4.65 -10.89
C ARG A 62 -21.13 5.54 -10.09
N PRO A 63 -20.09 6.12 -10.71
CA PRO A 63 -19.09 6.91 -10.00
C PRO A 63 -19.67 8.28 -9.60
N THR A 64 -20.48 8.30 -8.54
CA THR A 64 -21.21 9.49 -8.06
C THR A 64 -20.58 10.07 -6.80
N LEU A 65 -20.03 9.21 -5.94
CA LEU A 65 -19.36 9.59 -4.70
C LEU A 65 -17.84 9.58 -4.85
N LEU A 66 -17.32 8.71 -5.72
CA LEU A 66 -15.90 8.56 -5.98
C LEU A 66 -15.57 8.96 -7.43
N PRO A 67 -14.35 9.46 -7.69
CA PRO A 67 -13.92 9.72 -9.06
C PRO A 67 -13.88 8.40 -9.84
N SER A 68 -14.21 8.45 -11.13
CA SER A 68 -14.22 7.28 -12.01
C SER A 68 -12.85 6.62 -12.16
N VAL A 69 -11.77 7.40 -12.09
CA VAL A 69 -10.38 6.94 -12.06
C VAL A 69 -9.59 7.85 -11.14
N CYS A 70 -8.84 7.28 -10.20
CA CYS A 70 -7.89 8.02 -9.38
C CYS A 70 -6.89 7.05 -8.74
N PRO A 71 -5.70 6.87 -9.31
CA PRO A 71 -4.70 5.95 -8.78
C PRO A 71 -4.32 6.23 -7.32
N GLU A 72 -4.20 7.51 -6.93
CA GLU A 72 -3.90 7.93 -5.55
C GLU A 72 -5.04 7.56 -4.57
N ARG A 73 -6.28 7.46 -5.06
CA ARG A 73 -7.42 6.92 -4.29
C ARG A 73 -7.58 5.41 -4.48
N HIS A 74 -6.62 4.73 -5.09
CA HIS A 74 -6.69 3.29 -5.40
C HIS A 74 -7.90 2.92 -6.27
N ILE A 75 -8.27 3.77 -7.21
CA ILE A 75 -9.32 3.52 -8.22
C ILE A 75 -8.64 3.39 -9.58
N SER A 76 -8.71 2.19 -10.14
CA SER A 76 -8.06 1.81 -11.40
C SER A 76 -8.75 2.44 -12.62
N HIS A 77 -8.13 2.30 -13.80
CA HIS A 77 -8.67 2.81 -15.07
C HIS A 77 -10.09 2.36 -15.42
N ASP A 78 -10.48 1.16 -15.01
CA ASP A 78 -11.82 0.59 -15.23
C ASP A 78 -12.80 0.91 -14.09
N GLY A 79 -12.41 1.82 -13.19
CA GLY A 79 -13.17 2.20 -12.00
C GLY A 79 -13.11 1.18 -10.86
N SER A 80 -12.40 0.07 -11.03
CA SER A 80 -12.28 -0.95 -9.98
C SER A 80 -11.39 -0.49 -8.83
N PHE A 81 -11.74 -0.92 -7.62
CA PHE A 81 -11.00 -0.60 -6.41
C PHE A 81 -9.81 -1.55 -6.25
N CYS A 82 -8.63 -0.98 -6.09
CA CYS A 82 -7.43 -1.71 -5.67
C CYS A 82 -7.48 -1.91 -4.16
N LEU A 83 -8.17 -2.97 -3.73
CA LEU A 83 -8.35 -3.27 -2.31
C LEU A 83 -7.10 -3.83 -1.65
N TYR A 84 -6.33 -4.67 -2.36
CA TYR A 84 -5.12 -5.37 -1.90
C TYR A 84 -4.25 -5.81 -3.08
N TRP A 85 -3.08 -6.39 -2.78
CA TRP A 85 -2.21 -7.00 -3.78
C TRP A 85 -2.31 -8.52 -3.72
N PRO A 86 -2.98 -9.16 -4.69
CA PRO A 86 -3.18 -10.60 -4.68
C PRO A 86 -1.86 -11.40 -4.62
N GLU A 87 -0.77 -10.87 -5.19
CA GLU A 87 0.54 -11.54 -5.20
C GLU A 87 1.18 -11.62 -3.82
N MET A 88 0.81 -10.71 -2.92
CA MET A 88 1.38 -10.61 -1.57
C MET A 88 0.39 -11.04 -0.48
N GLU A 89 -0.89 -10.82 -0.71
CA GLU A 89 -2.00 -11.20 0.15
C GLU A 89 -3.05 -11.94 -0.70
N PRO A 90 -2.81 -13.22 -1.02
CA PRO A 90 -3.76 -13.99 -1.81
C PRO A 90 -5.04 -14.19 -1.00
N ILE A 91 -6.10 -13.50 -1.43
CA ILE A 91 -7.45 -13.66 -0.90
C ILE A 91 -8.31 -14.24 -2.01
N THR A 92 -8.72 -15.50 -1.84
CA THR A 92 -9.77 -16.12 -2.64
C THR A 92 -11.13 -15.84 -1.99
N THR A 93 -12.20 -15.85 -2.76
CA THR A 93 -13.58 -15.76 -2.23
C THR A 93 -14.38 -17.02 -2.55
N LEU A 94 -13.66 -18.14 -2.67
CA LEU A 94 -14.21 -19.49 -2.85
C LEU A 94 -14.58 -20.16 -1.52
N GLU A 95 -14.39 -19.45 -0.40
CA GLU A 95 -14.74 -19.90 0.93
C GLU A 95 -15.15 -18.72 1.81
N THR A 96 -15.83 -19.01 2.93
CA THR A 96 -16.33 -18.01 3.87
C THR A 96 -15.21 -17.13 4.42
N ALA A 97 -14.12 -17.71 4.94
CA ALA A 97 -13.04 -16.95 5.56
C ALA A 97 -12.40 -15.94 4.59
N GLY A 98 -12.23 -16.34 3.33
CA GLY A 98 -11.74 -15.48 2.26
C GLY A 98 -12.71 -14.36 1.88
N ALA A 99 -14.01 -14.66 1.78
CA ALA A 99 -15.04 -13.64 1.56
C ALA A 99 -15.14 -12.63 2.70
N GLU A 100 -15.04 -13.06 3.96
CA GLU A 100 -14.98 -12.15 5.11
C GLU A 100 -13.72 -11.27 5.07
N ALA A 101 -12.57 -11.84 4.74
CA ALA A 101 -11.32 -11.09 4.61
C ALA A 101 -11.46 -10.02 3.51
N TRP A 102 -12.06 -10.36 2.37
CA TRP A 102 -12.35 -9.43 1.29
C TRP A 102 -13.29 -8.30 1.74
N TRP A 103 -14.41 -8.62 2.41
CA TRP A 103 -15.34 -7.61 2.93
C TRP A 103 -14.66 -6.65 3.91
N ARG A 104 -13.81 -7.16 4.80
CA ARG A 104 -13.01 -6.31 5.71
C ARG A 104 -12.11 -5.35 4.94
N LYS A 105 -11.45 -5.80 3.86
CA LYS A 105 -10.64 -4.91 3.01
C LYS A 105 -11.50 -3.84 2.31
N LEU A 106 -12.68 -4.20 1.79
CA LEU A 106 -13.60 -3.24 1.18
C LEU A 106 -14.08 -2.19 2.18
N LEU A 107 -14.49 -2.60 3.39
CA LEU A 107 -14.90 -1.66 4.43
C LEU A 107 -13.78 -0.70 4.84
N VAL A 108 -12.55 -1.19 5.00
CA VAL A 108 -11.38 -0.34 5.27
C VAL A 108 -11.15 0.64 4.12
N PHE A 109 -11.22 0.17 2.87
CA PHE A 109 -11.07 1.02 1.69
C PHE A 109 -12.12 2.15 1.67
N LEU A 110 -13.40 1.85 1.86
CA LEU A 110 -14.47 2.85 1.82
C LEU A 110 -14.34 3.87 2.96
N LYS A 111 -13.95 3.44 4.17
CA LYS A 111 -13.62 4.37 5.26
C LYS A 111 -12.46 5.29 4.91
N ARG A 112 -11.43 4.76 4.25
CA ARG A 112 -10.30 5.58 3.77
C ARG A 112 -10.75 6.57 2.70
N GLN A 113 -11.67 6.21 1.81
CA GLN A 113 -12.24 7.17 0.85
C GLN A 113 -12.94 8.33 1.56
N GLN A 114 -13.73 8.04 2.59
CA GLN A 114 -14.42 9.09 3.38
C GLN A 114 -13.42 10.02 4.06
N THR A 115 -12.41 9.46 4.74
CA THR A 115 -11.35 10.27 5.36
C THR A 115 -10.57 11.06 4.32
N ALA A 116 -10.26 10.47 3.17
CA ALA A 116 -9.55 11.14 2.08
C ALA A 116 -10.36 12.30 1.50
N SER A 117 -11.68 12.16 1.37
CA SER A 117 -12.57 13.24 0.95
C SER A 117 -12.66 14.36 1.98
N ALA A 118 -12.67 14.03 3.28
CA ALA A 118 -12.68 15.03 4.35
C ALA A 118 -11.35 15.79 4.49
N GLN A 119 -10.22 15.07 4.37
CA GLN A 119 -8.88 15.62 4.58
C GLN A 119 -8.20 16.08 3.30
N ARG A 120 -8.78 15.78 2.12
CA ARG A 120 -8.19 16.00 0.80
C ARG A 120 -6.78 15.40 0.65
N ARG A 121 -6.49 14.36 1.42
CA ARG A 121 -5.22 13.62 1.43
C ARG A 121 -5.51 12.16 1.70
N TRP A 122 -4.77 11.26 1.04
CA TRP A 122 -4.94 9.84 1.32
C TRP A 122 -4.50 9.53 2.76
N PRO A 123 -5.37 8.93 3.59
CA PRO A 123 -5.08 8.71 4.99
C PRO A 123 -4.09 7.56 5.21
N GLY A 124 -3.30 7.70 6.27
CA GLY A 124 -2.41 6.65 6.78
C GLY A 124 -1.33 6.27 5.77
N ARG A 125 -0.41 7.18 5.43
CA ARG A 125 0.74 6.87 4.53
C ARG A 125 1.54 5.64 4.98
N SER A 126 1.57 5.34 6.28
CA SER A 126 2.13 4.11 6.87
C SER A 126 1.38 2.83 6.47
N ASP A 127 0.05 2.92 6.40
CA ASP A 127 -0.85 1.80 6.11
C ASP A 127 -1.37 1.86 4.66
N ALA A 128 -0.95 2.89 3.92
CA ALA A 128 -1.26 3.13 2.53
C ALA A 128 -0.43 2.14 1.73
N ARG A 129 -1.12 1.46 0.84
CA ARG A 129 -0.50 0.49 -0.03
C ARG A 129 0.24 1.26 -1.12
N ALA A 130 1.51 0.94 -1.33
CA ALA A 130 2.21 1.25 -2.55
C ALA A 130 1.41 0.93 -3.83
N HIS A 131 1.63 1.73 -4.87
CA HIS A 131 0.92 1.62 -6.12
C HIS A 131 1.61 0.66 -7.09
N GLY A 132 0.92 -0.43 -7.42
CA GLY A 132 1.40 -1.46 -8.34
C GLY A 132 2.33 -2.51 -7.70
N PRO A 133 2.56 -3.64 -8.38
CA PRO A 133 3.19 -4.83 -7.79
C PRO A 133 4.67 -4.62 -7.46
N GLU A 134 5.41 -3.83 -8.25
CA GLU A 134 6.82 -3.57 -7.96
C GLU A 134 6.98 -2.69 -6.71
N ALA A 135 6.16 -1.64 -6.57
CA ALA A 135 6.19 -0.76 -5.41
C ALA A 135 5.77 -1.54 -4.14
N ALA A 136 4.72 -2.37 -4.23
CA ALA A 136 4.28 -3.27 -3.16
C ALA A 136 5.37 -4.22 -2.65
N ARG A 137 6.10 -4.88 -3.56
CA ARG A 137 7.22 -5.77 -3.19
C ARG A 137 8.31 -5.03 -2.44
N ASN A 138 8.67 -3.83 -2.90
CA ASN A 138 9.71 -3.04 -2.25
C ASN A 138 9.23 -2.45 -0.90
N GLN A 139 7.95 -2.08 -0.78
CA GLN A 139 7.36 -1.72 0.52
C GLN A 139 7.50 -2.88 1.52
N MET A 140 7.10 -4.10 1.14
CA MET A 140 7.24 -5.27 2.01
C MET A 140 8.70 -5.51 2.45
N VAL A 141 9.66 -5.42 1.52
CA VAL A 141 11.09 -5.60 1.87
C VAL A 141 11.55 -4.52 2.84
N ALA A 142 11.18 -3.26 2.62
CA ALA A 142 11.51 -2.16 3.53
C ALA A 142 10.89 -2.37 4.92
N GLU A 143 9.63 -2.77 4.96
CA GLU A 143 8.89 -3.06 6.19
C GLU A 143 9.51 -4.21 6.99
N LYS A 144 9.83 -5.32 6.33
CA LYS A 144 10.52 -6.46 6.97
C LYS A 144 11.87 -6.04 7.53
N ALA A 145 12.67 -5.36 6.71
CA ALA A 145 14.01 -4.92 7.09
C ALA A 145 13.99 -3.89 8.24
N ALA A 146 13.00 -3.00 8.28
CA ALA A 146 12.82 -2.07 9.39
C ALA A 146 12.45 -2.83 10.68
N SER A 147 11.54 -3.80 10.62
CA SER A 147 11.17 -4.64 11.77
C SER A 147 12.36 -5.44 12.33
N GLU A 148 13.27 -5.91 11.48
CA GLU A 148 14.50 -6.59 11.92
C GLU A 148 15.46 -5.65 12.69
N LEU A 149 15.40 -4.34 12.45
CA LEU A 149 16.21 -3.35 13.16
C LEU A 149 15.58 -2.86 14.47
N GLY A 150 14.29 -3.09 14.63
CA GLY A 150 13.54 -2.88 15.86
C GLY A 150 12.24 -2.06 15.68
N PRO A 151 11.35 -2.04 16.70
CA PRO A 151 10.09 -1.33 16.64
C PRO A 151 10.21 0.17 16.34
N GLN A 152 11.26 0.85 16.84
CA GLN A 152 11.50 2.25 16.56
C GLN A 152 11.82 2.44 15.07
N PHE A 153 12.62 1.57 14.46
CA PHE A 153 12.88 1.61 13.03
C PHE A 153 11.62 1.43 12.19
N ARG A 154 10.73 0.52 12.60
CA ARG A 154 9.42 0.37 11.95
C ARG A 154 8.60 1.65 12.05
N CYS A 155 8.52 2.26 13.23
CA CYS A 155 7.83 3.53 13.44
C CYS A 155 8.40 4.65 12.55
N LEU A 156 9.74 4.77 12.46
CA LEU A 156 10.40 5.77 11.59
C LEU A 156 10.10 5.58 10.10
N LEU A 157 9.88 4.33 9.65
CA LEU A 157 9.44 4.04 8.29
C LEU A 157 7.99 4.48 8.08
N ASP A 158 7.11 4.11 9.02
CA ASP A 158 5.67 4.42 8.99
C ASP A 158 5.42 5.94 9.02
N GLU A 159 6.23 6.70 9.77
CA GLU A 159 6.21 8.17 9.81
C GLU A 159 6.84 8.85 8.57
N ALA A 160 7.28 8.08 7.58
CA ALA A 160 7.98 8.55 6.38
C ALA A 160 9.26 9.38 6.67
N ARG A 161 9.91 9.13 7.80
CA ARG A 161 11.15 9.81 8.23
C ARG A 161 12.40 9.15 7.67
N LEU A 162 12.29 7.88 7.30
CA LEU A 162 13.33 7.16 6.56
C LEU A 162 13.17 7.39 5.06
N SER A 163 14.28 7.70 4.39
CA SER A 163 14.31 7.82 2.93
C SER A 163 15.64 7.33 2.37
N SER A 164 15.63 6.98 1.08
CA SER A 164 16.85 6.62 0.35
C SER A 164 17.05 7.56 -0.82
N VAL A 165 18.29 8.00 -1.02
CA VAL A 165 18.67 8.85 -2.14
C VAL A 165 19.86 8.27 -2.90
N ARG A 166 19.74 8.26 -4.23
CA ARG A 166 20.85 7.94 -5.13
C ARG A 166 21.78 9.15 -5.31
N ARG A 167 23.09 8.93 -5.14
CA ARG A 167 24.15 9.93 -5.35
C ARG A 167 25.34 9.29 -6.06
N LYS A 168 26.00 10.04 -6.93
CA LYS A 168 27.30 9.64 -7.51
C LYS A 168 28.43 10.15 -6.63
N ALA A 169 29.47 9.33 -6.42
CA ALA A 169 30.69 9.74 -5.74
C ALA A 169 31.88 9.03 -6.40
N GLY A 170 32.78 9.82 -7.02
CA GLY A 170 33.89 9.27 -7.82
C GLY A 170 33.40 8.47 -9.03
N GLY A 171 32.33 8.91 -9.70
CA GLY A 171 31.71 8.20 -10.83
C GLY A 171 30.82 7.00 -10.44
N GLU A 172 31.04 6.39 -9.28
CA GLU A 172 30.25 5.24 -8.81
C GLU A 172 28.90 5.67 -8.20
N PRO A 173 27.78 5.01 -8.54
CA PRO A 173 26.49 5.29 -7.92
C PRO A 173 26.37 4.62 -6.54
N ARG A 174 25.82 5.36 -5.59
CA ARG A 174 25.66 4.96 -4.19
C ARG A 174 24.27 5.33 -3.70
N LEU A 175 23.72 4.51 -2.82
CA LEU A 175 22.46 4.76 -2.13
C LEU A 175 22.75 5.19 -0.69
N ARG A 176 22.09 6.25 -0.24
CA ARG A 176 22.23 6.74 1.14
C ARG A 176 20.90 6.61 1.85
N LEU A 177 20.88 5.85 2.95
CA LEU A 177 19.78 5.86 3.89
C LEU A 177 19.85 7.14 4.73
N LEU A 178 18.75 7.86 4.78
CA LEU A 178 18.59 9.10 5.52
C LEU A 178 17.49 8.91 6.57
N LEU A 179 17.70 9.53 7.73
CA LEU A 179 16.70 9.77 8.76
C LEU A 179 16.55 11.29 8.91
N ASP A 180 15.36 11.82 8.65
CA ASP A 180 15.09 13.27 8.68
C ASP A 180 16.12 14.07 7.84
N GLY A 181 16.46 13.53 6.68
CA GLY A 181 17.47 14.10 5.77
C GLY A 181 18.94 13.89 6.19
N ARG A 182 19.21 13.38 7.41
CA ARG A 182 20.55 13.09 7.90
C ARG A 182 20.99 11.69 7.52
N ARG A 183 22.19 11.55 6.97
CA ARG A 183 22.72 10.27 6.50
C ARG A 183 23.01 9.33 7.68
N LEU A 184 22.36 8.16 7.67
CA LEU A 184 22.68 7.05 8.57
C LEU A 184 23.81 6.17 8.01
N MET A 185 23.76 5.86 6.71
CA MET A 185 24.71 4.94 6.08
C MET A 185 24.80 5.10 4.56
N THR A 186 25.60 4.26 3.90
CA THR A 186 25.75 4.26 2.43
C THR A 186 26.00 2.86 1.89
N VAL A 187 25.23 2.46 0.88
CA VAL A 187 25.39 1.22 0.12
C VAL A 187 25.98 1.54 -1.26
N LYS A 188 27.01 0.81 -1.67
CA LYS A 188 27.47 0.83 -3.08
C LYS A 188 26.46 0.09 -3.92
N GLU A 189 25.85 0.74 -4.91
CA GLU A 189 24.72 0.18 -5.64
C GLU A 189 25.12 -1.03 -6.50
N GLN A 190 26.30 -0.99 -7.14
CA GLN A 190 26.74 -2.07 -8.03
C GLN A 190 27.14 -3.34 -7.28
N SER A 191 27.87 -3.21 -6.17
CA SER A 191 28.36 -4.34 -5.38
C SER A 191 27.45 -4.72 -4.21
N LEU A 192 26.34 -3.98 -4.02
CA LEU A 192 25.42 -4.11 -2.89
C LEU A 192 26.12 -4.11 -1.51
N ARG A 193 27.29 -3.47 -1.44
CA ARG A 193 28.13 -3.49 -0.24
C ARG A 193 27.84 -2.32 0.66
N LEU A 194 27.62 -2.60 1.94
CA LEU A 194 27.56 -1.57 2.97
C LEU A 194 28.94 -0.95 3.24
N MET A 195 29.06 0.36 3.06
CA MET A 195 30.33 1.08 3.26
C MET A 195 30.67 1.31 4.74
N THR A 196 29.68 1.37 5.61
CA THR A 196 29.85 1.70 7.04
C THR A 196 29.74 0.48 7.95
N ARG A 197 30.02 -0.73 7.44
CA ARG A 197 29.78 -1.99 8.18
C ARG A 197 30.51 -2.12 9.53
N ARG A 198 31.65 -1.43 9.69
CA ARG A 198 32.42 -1.38 10.96
C ARG A 198 31.98 -0.25 11.90
N SER A 199 31.07 0.62 11.48
CA SER A 199 30.48 1.64 12.37
C SER A 199 29.51 0.99 13.36
N ARG A 200 29.27 1.67 14.48
CA ARG A 200 28.27 1.26 15.47
C ARG A 200 26.92 1.01 14.80
N CYS A 201 26.27 -0.10 15.17
CA CYS A 201 24.95 -0.45 14.67
C CYS A 201 23.93 0.68 14.88
N LYS A 202 22.86 0.64 14.08
CA LYS A 202 21.77 1.63 14.10
C LYS A 202 20.45 1.04 14.58
N CYS A 203 20.40 -0.22 14.96
CA CYS A 203 19.21 -0.83 15.55
C CYS A 203 18.85 -0.21 16.89
N ASP A 204 17.66 -0.52 17.38
CA ASP A 204 17.13 0.00 18.64
C ASP A 204 18.01 -0.36 19.85
N HIS A 205 18.73 -1.49 19.76
CA HIS A 205 19.63 -1.98 20.81
C HIS A 205 21.07 -1.49 20.65
N ALA A 206 21.33 -0.56 19.71
CA ALA A 206 22.69 -0.09 19.42
C ALA A 206 23.34 0.58 20.64
N ASP A 207 22.54 1.17 21.52
CA ASP A 207 23.03 1.84 22.71
C ASP A 207 23.61 0.90 23.76
N ASP A 208 22.94 -0.23 23.95
CA ASP A 208 23.29 -1.27 24.91
C ASP A 208 24.38 -2.20 24.37
N LEU A 209 24.19 -2.73 23.16
CA LEU A 209 25.08 -3.73 22.58
C LEU A 209 26.43 -3.13 22.16
N ARG A 210 26.42 -1.88 21.67
CA ARG A 210 27.62 -1.17 21.16
C ARG A 210 28.40 -1.95 20.09
N LEU A 211 27.76 -2.92 19.43
CA LEU A 211 28.36 -3.73 18.38
C LEU A 211 28.49 -2.95 17.07
N PRO A 212 29.51 -3.24 16.24
CA PRO A 212 29.52 -2.79 14.86
C PRO A 212 28.40 -3.47 14.05
N ILE A 213 27.93 -2.83 12.98
CA ILE A 213 26.84 -3.37 12.12
C ILE A 213 27.13 -4.80 11.67
N CYS A 214 28.36 -5.09 11.24
CA CYS A 214 28.75 -6.41 10.73
C CYS A 214 28.82 -7.52 11.79
N ALA A 215 28.67 -7.19 13.08
CA ALA A 215 28.64 -8.17 14.18
C ALA A 215 27.30 -8.18 14.92
N CYS A 216 26.33 -7.36 14.50
CA CYS A 216 25.04 -7.21 15.16
C CYS A 216 23.98 -8.05 14.41
N GLY A 217 24.07 -9.38 14.55
CA GLY A 217 23.15 -10.31 13.88
C GLY A 217 23.12 -10.13 12.36
N ASN A 218 21.92 -10.05 11.78
CA ASN A 218 21.68 -9.83 10.35
C ASN A 218 21.53 -8.34 9.97
N HIS A 219 21.83 -7.40 10.87
CA HIS A 219 21.51 -5.97 10.65
C HIS A 219 22.27 -5.33 9.48
N GLU A 220 23.41 -5.90 9.06
CA GLU A 220 24.06 -5.45 7.81
C GLU A 220 23.15 -5.68 6.60
N GLU A 221 22.51 -6.84 6.54
CA GLU A 221 21.57 -7.19 5.48
C GLU A 221 20.28 -6.38 5.59
N ALA A 222 19.68 -6.30 6.78
CA ALA A 222 18.49 -5.50 7.02
C ALA A 222 18.67 -4.04 6.58
N LEU A 223 19.78 -3.39 6.98
CA LEU A 223 20.02 -2.01 6.58
C LEU A 223 20.28 -1.86 5.07
N LYS A 224 20.97 -2.83 4.45
CA LYS A 224 21.21 -2.86 3.00
C LYS A 224 19.87 -2.96 2.26
N ASP A 225 19.03 -3.91 2.65
CA ASP A 225 17.73 -4.17 2.05
C ASP A 225 16.79 -2.99 2.21
N LEU A 226 16.68 -2.43 3.42
CA LEU A 226 15.91 -1.21 3.68
C LEU A 226 16.36 -0.05 2.77
N THR A 227 17.67 0.17 2.63
CA THR A 227 18.22 1.26 1.80
C THR A 227 17.87 1.09 0.32
N ILE A 228 18.00 -0.13 -0.20
CA ILE A 228 17.72 -0.45 -1.61
C ILE A 228 16.22 -0.39 -1.87
N ALA A 229 15.43 -1.03 -1.00
CA ALA A 229 13.99 -1.12 -1.11
C ALA A 229 13.33 0.27 -1.11
N LEU A 230 13.73 1.19 -0.24
CA LEU A 230 13.20 2.56 -0.26
C LEU A 230 13.49 3.31 -1.56
N GLN A 231 14.67 3.11 -2.16
CA GLN A 231 15.01 3.74 -3.43
C GLN A 231 14.20 3.15 -4.59
N ARG A 232 14.04 1.81 -4.60
CA ARG A 232 13.28 1.10 -5.62
C ARG A 232 11.79 1.36 -5.50
N TRP A 233 11.26 1.39 -4.28
CA TRP A 233 9.87 1.76 -4.00
C TRP A 233 9.58 3.15 -4.54
N ARG A 234 10.36 4.17 -4.18
CA ARG A 234 10.20 5.52 -4.72
C ARG A 234 10.22 5.56 -6.25
N LYS A 235 11.12 4.80 -6.88
CA LYS A 235 11.19 4.72 -8.34
C LYS A 235 9.93 4.06 -8.93
N ALA A 236 9.49 2.94 -8.37
CA ALA A 236 8.31 2.21 -8.82
C ALA A 236 7.03 3.06 -8.71
N GLU A 237 6.87 3.82 -7.61
CA GLU A 237 5.80 4.81 -7.47
C GLU A 237 5.85 5.85 -8.59
N SER A 238 7.03 6.44 -8.83
CA SER A 238 7.20 7.43 -9.89
C SER A 238 6.88 6.87 -11.28
N ASP A 239 7.35 5.65 -11.58
CA ASP A 239 7.12 4.98 -12.86
C ASP A 239 5.63 4.62 -13.02
N PHE A 240 4.97 4.18 -11.94
CA PHE A 240 3.54 3.89 -11.91
C PHE A 240 2.72 5.13 -12.28
N PHE A 241 2.94 6.26 -11.61
CA PHE A 241 2.24 7.50 -11.94
C PHE A 241 2.61 8.02 -13.34
N GLN A 242 3.84 7.81 -13.78
CA GLN A 242 4.25 8.17 -15.13
C GLN A 242 3.48 7.37 -16.19
N ALA A 243 3.23 6.08 -15.96
CA ALA A 243 2.42 5.26 -16.87
C ALA A 243 0.98 5.81 -16.99
N TYR A 244 0.37 6.22 -15.88
CA TYR A 244 -0.96 6.87 -15.89
C TYR A 244 -0.95 8.20 -16.66
N ARG A 245 0.11 9.02 -16.51
CA ARG A 245 0.25 10.26 -17.29
C ARG A 245 0.36 10.00 -18.80
N VAL A 246 1.17 9.01 -19.19
CA VAL A 246 1.32 8.61 -20.61
C VAL A 246 0.00 8.12 -21.20
N GLN A 247 -0.84 7.48 -20.40
CA GLN A 247 -2.19 7.04 -20.77
C GLN A 247 -3.24 8.18 -20.75
N GLY A 248 -2.83 9.42 -20.47
CA GLY A 248 -3.69 10.59 -20.49
C GLY A 248 -4.58 10.79 -19.26
N VAL A 249 -4.34 10.05 -18.17
CA VAL A 249 -5.11 10.24 -16.93
C VAL A 249 -4.71 11.54 -16.28
N LYS A 250 -5.72 12.35 -15.92
CA LYS A 250 -5.56 13.63 -15.23
C LYS A 250 -5.95 13.48 -13.76
N CYS A 251 -5.41 14.36 -12.92
CA CYS A 251 -5.87 14.49 -11.54
C CYS A 251 -7.37 14.82 -11.49
N CYS A 252 -8.12 14.14 -10.62
CA CYS A 252 -9.53 14.41 -10.39
C CYS A 252 -9.80 15.64 -9.48
N GLY A 253 -8.75 16.29 -8.95
CA GLY A 253 -8.85 17.48 -8.10
C GLY A 253 -9.31 17.24 -6.65
N THR A 254 -9.53 15.98 -6.27
CA THR A 254 -10.07 15.63 -4.93
C THR A 254 -9.02 15.44 -3.85
N LEU A 255 -7.73 15.40 -4.21
CA LEU A 255 -6.60 15.28 -3.30
C LEU A 255 -5.56 16.36 -3.59
N ASP A 256 -5.03 17.01 -2.54
CA ASP A 256 -4.11 18.15 -2.66
C ASP A 256 -2.71 17.74 -3.11
N ASP A 257 -2.22 16.58 -2.65
CA ASP A 257 -0.85 16.11 -2.93
C ASP A 257 -0.81 15.07 -4.07
N CYS A 258 -1.81 15.03 -4.95
CA CYS A 258 -1.89 14.01 -5.99
C CYS A 258 -0.73 14.14 -7.00
N PRO A 259 0.05 13.07 -7.28
CA PRO A 259 1.14 13.14 -8.25
C PRO A 259 0.69 13.52 -9.66
N LEU A 260 -0.57 13.24 -10.05
CA LEU A 260 -1.12 13.60 -11.36
C LEU A 260 -1.55 15.07 -11.49
N ALA A 261 -1.45 15.88 -10.42
CA ALA A 261 -1.80 17.30 -10.46
C ALA A 261 -0.70 18.19 -11.07
N ALA A 262 0.53 17.67 -11.14
CA ALA A 262 1.72 18.35 -11.65
C ALA A 262 1.93 18.12 -13.16
#